data_AF-A0A0V1Q5E0-F1
#
_entry.id   AF-A0A0V1Q5E0-F1
#
_cell.length_a   1.000
_cell.length_b   1.000
_cell.length_c   1.000
_cell.angle_alpha   90.00
_cell.angle_beta   90.00
_cell.angle_gamma   90.00
#
_symmetry.space_group_name_H-M   'P 1'
#
loop_
_entity.id
_entity.type
_entity.pdbx_description
1 polymer ?
#
loop_
_entity_poly.entity_id
_entity_poly.type
_entity_poly.pdbx_seq_one_letter_code
_entity_poly.pdbx_strand_id
1 'polypeptide(L)'
;MFEVPVPIKKVFDTFPLYTYNPIPNTTPSNIQSIESNKFYFTSSNDQADESACFTLGVHNIYLVTTANGEKKIPSDPISLGHSLILCHKNGLQLPTCGDKTGNKSKHSIMKLSYHASPDNQLPILIEDDLKSQTRNIRSALSMNQSVKVNNKFSENALARIINELVDAELADLWILCLLSDLPSSNPLVFNKLFRLDEEITNSTFTNKITIMSILNEIPKWGSFKTRYSYLFDHSRTKSLINMPLRLQSEDILEVFANTNNESIRKAYNDKLKEFEINLELLIDYIENESSDQKKIIELKLVGFVIIIDSLLDNTELHAVISKGKFSSFVKLCYEIIGKY
;
A
#
# COMPACT_ATOMS: atom_id res chain seq x y z
N MET A 1 9.54 3.51 47.49
CA MET A 1 10.14 2.44 46.66
C MET A 1 11.29 1.88 47.49
N PHE A 2 11.26 0.61 47.89
CA PHE A 2 12.31 0.03 48.72
C PHE A 2 13.46 -0.43 47.81
N GLU A 3 14.65 0.15 47.98
CA GLU A 3 15.84 -0.30 47.27
C GLU A 3 16.39 -1.56 47.94
N VAL A 4 16.55 -2.62 47.17
CA VAL A 4 17.10 -3.89 47.67
C VAL A 4 18.59 -3.69 47.97
N PRO A 5 19.06 -4.03 49.18
CA PRO A 5 20.47 -3.95 49.53
C PRO A 5 21.35 -4.71 48.53
N VAL A 6 22.42 -4.07 48.08
CA VAL A 6 23.36 -4.58 47.06
C VAL A 6 23.83 -6.03 47.30
N PRO A 7 24.08 -6.50 48.54
CA PRO A 7 24.46 -7.90 48.77
C PRO A 7 23.37 -8.90 48.40
N ILE A 8 22.12 -8.59 48.71
CA ILE A 8 20.96 -9.42 48.36
C ILE A 8 20.78 -9.41 46.85
N LYS A 9 20.91 -8.23 46.22
CA LYS A 9 20.87 -8.08 44.76
C LYS A 9 21.92 -8.96 44.06
N LYS A 10 23.16 -9.01 44.56
CA LYS A 10 24.23 -9.87 44.00
C LYS A 10 23.89 -11.36 44.05
N VAL A 11 23.24 -11.84 45.11
CA VAL A 11 22.82 -13.25 45.21
C VAL A 11 21.76 -13.57 44.16
N PHE A 12 20.81 -12.66 43.94
CA PHE A 12 19.77 -12.85 42.92
C PHE A 12 20.30 -12.66 41.49
N ASP A 13 21.23 -11.74 41.25
CA ASP A 13 21.89 -11.52 39.96
C ASP A 13 22.81 -12.70 39.56
N THR A 14 23.10 -13.63 40.48
CA THR A 14 23.83 -14.88 40.20
C THR A 14 22.93 -15.94 39.52
N PHE A 15 21.61 -15.74 39.54
CA PHE A 15 20.67 -16.54 38.77
C PHE A 15 20.31 -15.81 37.46
N PRO A 16 20.31 -16.49 36.31
CA PRO A 16 20.39 -17.94 36.12
C PRO A 16 21.82 -18.52 36.14
N LEU A 17 21.96 -19.72 36.71
CA LEU A 17 23.24 -20.46 36.85
C LEU A 17 23.85 -20.85 35.50
N TYR A 18 23.02 -21.01 34.47
CA TYR A 18 23.42 -21.26 33.09
C TYR A 18 22.53 -20.43 32.17
N THR A 19 23.15 -19.66 31.29
CA THR A 19 22.46 -18.97 30.19
C THR A 19 22.78 -19.72 28.91
N TYR A 20 21.77 -20.34 28.30
CA TYR A 20 21.93 -20.99 27.01
C TYR A 20 22.03 -19.95 25.90
N ASN A 21 22.72 -20.32 24.81
CA ASN A 21 22.71 -19.50 23.61
C ASN A 21 21.30 -19.38 23.05
N PRO A 22 20.96 -18.24 22.40
CA PRO A 22 19.67 -18.07 21.74
C PRO A 22 19.41 -19.20 20.75
N ILE A 23 18.23 -19.80 20.85
CA ILE A 23 17.77 -20.76 19.85
C ILE A 23 17.37 -19.95 18.61
N PRO A 24 17.94 -20.23 17.43
CA PRO A 24 17.56 -19.52 16.21
C PRO A 24 16.09 -19.80 15.90
N ASN A 25 15.27 -18.74 15.87
CA ASN A 25 13.84 -18.83 15.54
C ASN A 25 13.58 -19.00 14.03
N THR A 26 14.60 -19.35 13.25
CA THR A 26 14.55 -19.42 11.79
C THR A 26 14.80 -20.84 11.33
N THR A 27 13.82 -21.42 10.63
CA THR A 27 14.02 -22.64 9.84
C THR A 27 14.46 -22.26 8.41
N PRO A 28 15.20 -23.12 7.71
CA PRO A 28 15.56 -22.88 6.30
C PRO A 28 14.33 -22.60 5.42
N SER A 29 13.22 -23.31 5.67
CA SER A 29 11.94 -23.12 4.99
C SER A 29 11.35 -21.72 5.24
N ASN A 30 11.42 -21.22 6.48
CA ASN A 30 10.94 -19.87 6.80
C ASN A 30 11.79 -18.80 6.11
N ILE A 31 13.12 -18.97 6.09
CA ILE A 31 14.03 -18.04 5.41
C ILE A 31 13.70 -17.99 3.91
N GLN A 32 13.51 -19.16 3.28
CA GLN A 32 13.15 -19.22 1.86
C GLN A 32 11.80 -18.56 1.57
N SER A 33 10.80 -18.76 2.42
CA SER A 33 9.48 -18.12 2.31
C SER A 33 9.55 -16.59 2.50
N ILE A 34 10.42 -16.11 3.39
CA ILE A 34 10.64 -14.68 3.59
C ILE A 34 11.31 -14.09 2.34
N GLU A 35 12.37 -14.72 1.84
CA GLU A 35 13.12 -14.23 0.69
C GLU A 35 12.31 -14.27 -0.61
N SER A 36 11.43 -15.26 -0.80
CA SER A 36 10.52 -15.30 -1.97
C SER A 36 9.48 -14.17 -1.97
N ASN A 37 9.22 -13.58 -0.81
CA ASN A 37 8.29 -12.47 -0.64
C ASN A 37 8.98 -11.10 -0.63
N LYS A 38 10.31 -11.05 -0.73
CA LYS A 38 11.10 -9.82 -0.77
C LYS A 38 11.57 -9.47 -2.18
N PHE A 39 11.53 -8.19 -2.47
CA PHE A 39 11.93 -7.60 -3.74
C PHE A 39 12.86 -6.43 -3.44
N TYR A 40 14.13 -6.61 -3.74
CA TYR A 40 15.16 -5.64 -3.37
C TYR A 40 15.18 -4.48 -4.36
N PHE A 41 15.24 -3.26 -3.85
CA PHE A 41 15.54 -2.10 -4.69
C PHE A 41 16.94 -2.25 -5.29
N THR A 42 17.23 -1.53 -6.35
CA THR A 42 18.58 -1.43 -6.91
C THR A 42 19.18 -0.06 -6.57
N SER A 43 20.49 -0.01 -6.36
CA SER A 43 21.21 1.24 -6.09
C SER A 43 22.43 1.30 -6.99
N SER A 44 22.72 2.47 -7.54
CA SER A 44 23.99 2.76 -8.21
C SER A 44 25.07 3.23 -7.22
N ASN A 45 24.68 3.58 -5.99
CA ASN A 45 25.56 4.09 -4.94
C ASN A 45 25.50 3.17 -3.71
N ASP A 46 26.42 2.21 -3.62
CA ASP A 46 26.53 1.26 -2.50
C ASP A 46 27.25 1.82 -1.25
N GLN A 47 27.46 3.14 -1.17
CA GLN A 47 28.20 3.77 -0.05
C GLN A 47 27.30 4.31 1.08
N ALA A 48 26.00 3.96 1.11
CA ALA A 48 25.10 4.41 2.16
C ALA A 48 25.27 3.59 3.45
N ASP A 49 25.71 4.27 4.52
CA ASP A 49 25.75 3.89 5.94
C ASP A 49 25.24 2.47 6.23
N GLU A 50 26.14 1.48 6.37
CA GLU A 50 25.83 0.04 6.42
C GLU A 50 24.79 -0.38 7.47
N SER A 51 24.48 0.47 8.45
CA SER A 51 23.68 0.10 9.62
C SER A 51 22.18 0.19 9.47
N ALA A 52 21.65 1.07 8.60
CA ALA A 52 20.20 1.28 8.50
C ALA A 52 19.63 0.66 7.21
N CYS A 53 18.63 -0.19 7.33
CA CYS A 53 17.86 -0.69 6.20
C CYS A 53 16.36 -0.51 6.44
N PHE A 54 15.58 -0.59 5.36
CA PHE A 54 14.13 -0.53 5.45
C PHE A 54 13.48 -1.55 4.54
N THR A 55 12.31 -2.01 4.97
CA THR A 55 11.41 -2.86 4.18
C THR A 55 10.04 -2.21 4.09
N LEU A 56 9.58 -1.94 2.87
CA LEU A 56 8.23 -1.45 2.60
C LEU A 56 7.28 -2.66 2.51
N GLY A 57 6.38 -2.80 3.47
CA GLY A 57 5.34 -3.81 3.49
C GLY A 57 4.15 -3.41 2.62
N VAL A 58 3.81 -4.22 1.63
CA VAL A 58 2.75 -3.93 0.63
C VAL A 58 1.81 -5.13 0.45
N HIS A 59 0.61 -4.90 -0.11
CA HIS A 59 -0.37 -5.96 -0.31
C HIS A 59 0.13 -7.03 -1.29
N ASN A 60 0.48 -6.65 -2.51
CA ASN A 60 1.02 -7.56 -3.51
C ASN A 60 2.02 -6.82 -4.43
N ILE A 61 2.67 -7.57 -5.31
CA ILE A 61 3.56 -7.05 -6.34
C ILE A 61 3.03 -7.43 -7.72
N TYR A 62 3.06 -6.48 -8.63
CA TYR A 62 2.68 -6.63 -10.02
C TYR A 62 3.86 -6.27 -10.95
N LEU A 63 3.89 -6.86 -12.13
CA LEU A 63 4.92 -6.62 -13.14
C LEU A 63 4.40 -5.65 -14.18
N VAL A 64 5.16 -4.58 -14.41
CA VAL A 64 4.87 -3.57 -15.42
C VAL A 64 6.03 -3.44 -16.38
N THR A 65 5.71 -3.48 -17.67
CA THR A 65 6.69 -3.26 -18.74
C THR A 65 6.84 -1.76 -18.98
N THR A 66 8.06 -1.27 -18.87
CA THR A 66 8.44 0.12 -19.20
C THR A 66 9.42 0.14 -20.36
N ALA A 67 9.71 1.33 -20.91
CA ALA A 67 10.75 1.51 -21.92
C ALA A 67 12.14 1.02 -21.44
N ASN A 68 12.38 1.04 -20.12
CA ASN A 68 13.65 0.65 -19.50
C ASN A 68 13.62 -0.80 -18.95
N GLY A 69 12.63 -1.60 -19.35
CA GLY A 69 12.47 -3.00 -18.94
C GLY A 69 11.31 -3.25 -17.97
N GLU A 70 11.23 -4.48 -17.47
CA GLU A 70 10.18 -4.91 -16.54
C GLU A 70 10.49 -4.48 -15.11
N LYS A 71 9.54 -3.77 -14.50
CA LYS A 71 9.59 -3.25 -13.14
C LYS A 71 8.57 -3.98 -12.27
N LYS A 72 8.97 -4.30 -11.04
CA LYS A 72 8.10 -4.85 -10.00
C LYS A 72 7.58 -3.72 -9.13
N ILE A 73 6.27 -3.50 -9.20
CA ILE A 73 5.58 -2.41 -8.50
C ILE A 73 4.60 -2.97 -7.46
N PRO A 74 4.32 -2.25 -6.35
CA PRO A 74 3.18 -2.57 -5.50
C PRO A 74 1.86 -2.58 -6.30
N SER A 75 0.91 -3.41 -5.89
CA SER A 75 -0.39 -3.57 -6.56
C SER A 75 -1.44 -2.52 -6.16
N ASP A 76 -1.15 -1.68 -5.18
CA ASP A 76 -2.04 -0.62 -4.71
C ASP A 76 -1.39 0.76 -4.88
N PRO A 77 -2.19 1.82 -5.14
CA PRO A 77 -1.65 3.10 -5.56
C PRO A 77 -0.92 3.83 -4.43
N ILE A 78 -1.34 3.63 -3.18
CA ILE A 78 -0.75 4.28 -2.00
C ILE A 78 0.65 3.70 -1.76
N SER A 79 0.79 2.37 -1.80
CA SER A 79 2.08 1.69 -1.67
C SER A 79 3.03 2.04 -2.81
N LEU A 80 2.54 2.11 -4.06
CA LEU A 80 3.38 2.51 -5.19
C LEU A 80 3.86 3.96 -5.06
N GLY A 81 2.97 4.89 -4.68
CA GLY A 81 3.37 6.27 -4.40
C GLY A 81 4.47 6.36 -3.34
N HIS A 82 4.35 5.61 -2.24
CA HIS A 82 5.39 5.56 -1.20
C HIS A 82 6.69 4.90 -1.68
N SER A 83 6.59 3.83 -2.47
CA SER A 83 7.76 3.17 -3.07
C SER A 83 8.55 4.14 -3.95
N LEU A 84 7.86 4.91 -4.81
CA LEU A 84 8.48 5.92 -5.67
C LEU A 84 9.11 7.06 -4.86
N ILE A 85 8.44 7.52 -3.80
CA ILE A 85 9.00 8.54 -2.89
C ILE A 85 10.28 8.03 -2.21
N LEU A 86 10.29 6.77 -1.76
CA LEU A 86 11.47 6.15 -1.16
C LEU A 86 12.60 6.02 -2.18
N CYS A 87 12.31 5.62 -3.42
CA CYS A 87 13.26 5.61 -4.52
C CYS A 87 13.88 7.00 -4.74
N HIS A 88 13.03 8.02 -4.86
CA HIS A 88 13.47 9.38 -5.09
C HIS A 88 14.37 9.92 -3.98
N LYS A 89 14.00 9.71 -2.71
CA LYS A 89 14.75 10.24 -1.56
C LYS A 89 16.09 9.56 -1.33
N ASN A 90 16.18 8.26 -1.64
CA ASN A 90 17.37 7.46 -1.35
C ASN A 90 18.21 7.17 -2.60
N GLY A 91 17.85 7.74 -3.76
CA GLY A 91 18.53 7.47 -5.02
C GLY A 91 18.44 6.00 -5.45
N LEU A 92 17.34 5.33 -5.08
CA LEU A 92 17.11 3.93 -5.41
C LEU A 92 16.28 3.79 -6.69
N GLN A 93 16.35 2.59 -7.23
CA GLN A 93 15.62 2.15 -8.41
C GLN A 93 14.68 0.98 -8.04
N LEU A 94 13.54 0.90 -8.72
CA LEU A 94 12.55 -0.14 -8.46
C LEU A 94 13.09 -1.54 -8.82
N PRO A 95 12.65 -2.60 -8.11
CA PRO A 95 13.12 -3.95 -8.37
C PRO A 95 12.81 -4.40 -9.81
N THR A 96 13.76 -5.08 -10.46
CA THR A 96 13.63 -5.55 -11.85
C THR A 96 13.51 -7.07 -11.97
N CYS A 97 13.02 -7.56 -13.12
CA CYS A 97 13.17 -8.97 -13.49
C CYS A 97 14.60 -9.22 -13.97
N GLY A 98 15.28 -10.21 -13.36
CA GLY A 98 16.62 -10.61 -13.79
C GLY A 98 17.80 -9.99 -13.03
N ASP A 99 17.57 -9.51 -11.80
CA ASP A 99 18.63 -8.94 -10.96
C ASP A 99 19.85 -9.88 -10.87
N LYS A 100 20.92 -9.50 -11.58
CA LYS A 100 22.25 -10.06 -11.36
C LYS A 100 22.58 -9.82 -9.90
N THR A 101 23.06 -10.86 -9.22
CA THR A 101 23.24 -10.95 -7.76
C THR A 101 24.07 -9.83 -7.11
N GLY A 102 24.71 -8.95 -7.88
CA GLY A 102 25.56 -7.85 -7.41
C GLY A 102 24.91 -6.47 -7.23
N ASN A 103 23.66 -6.22 -7.69
CA ASN A 103 23.05 -4.88 -7.62
C ASN A 103 21.91 -4.76 -6.59
N LYS A 104 21.79 -5.71 -5.66
CA LYS A 104 20.70 -5.72 -4.67
C LYS A 104 20.99 -4.71 -3.56
N SER A 105 20.12 -3.72 -3.39
CA SER A 105 20.12 -2.87 -2.21
C SER A 105 19.74 -3.67 -0.97
N LYS A 106 20.18 -3.22 0.21
CA LYS A 106 19.66 -3.68 1.52
C LYS A 106 18.19 -3.31 1.73
N HIS A 107 17.70 -2.31 1.00
CA HIS A 107 16.31 -1.87 1.05
C HIS A 107 15.44 -2.79 0.20
N SER A 108 14.23 -3.08 0.68
CA SER A 108 13.33 -4.01 -0.01
C SER A 108 11.86 -3.61 0.07
N ILE A 109 11.08 -4.16 -0.84
CA ILE A 109 9.63 -4.24 -0.77
C ILE A 109 9.29 -5.68 -0.37
N MET A 110 8.35 -5.87 0.55
CA MET A 110 7.93 -7.19 1.01
C MET A 110 6.41 -7.33 0.92
N LYS A 111 5.94 -8.42 0.31
CA LYS A 111 4.51 -8.75 0.31
C LYS A 111 4.08 -9.17 1.70
N LEU A 112 3.09 -8.50 2.26
CA LEU A 112 2.56 -8.77 3.60
C LEU A 112 1.04 -8.91 3.58
N SER A 113 0.52 -9.59 4.60
CA SER A 113 -0.89 -9.49 4.96
C SER A 113 -1.14 -8.17 5.69
N TYR A 114 -2.32 -7.58 5.51
CA TYR A 114 -2.71 -6.37 6.24
C TYR A 114 -2.77 -6.58 7.75
N HIS A 115 -2.93 -7.82 8.21
CA HIS A 115 -2.82 -8.21 9.63
C HIS A 115 -1.42 -8.00 10.22
N ALA A 116 -0.39 -7.81 9.39
CA ALA A 116 0.94 -7.48 9.87
C ALA A 116 1.04 -6.03 10.38
N SER A 117 0.08 -5.16 10.01
CA SER A 117 0.03 -3.78 10.45
C SER A 117 -0.76 -3.63 11.75
N PRO A 118 -0.32 -2.77 12.71
CA PRO A 118 -1.07 -2.49 13.93
C PRO A 118 -2.46 -1.88 13.67
N ASP A 119 -2.69 -1.25 12.52
CA ASP A 119 -3.96 -0.63 12.14
C ASP A 119 -4.74 -1.42 11.07
N ASN A 120 -4.33 -2.67 10.78
CA ASN A 120 -4.93 -3.51 9.73
C ASN A 120 -4.93 -2.86 8.32
N GLN A 121 -3.97 -1.98 8.05
CA GLN A 121 -3.82 -1.28 6.77
C GLN A 121 -2.37 -1.34 6.27
N LEU A 122 -2.19 -1.52 4.96
CA LEU A 122 -0.90 -1.33 4.27
C LEU A 122 -0.96 -0.04 3.42
N PRO A 123 0.18 0.58 3.08
CA PRO A 123 1.56 0.15 3.37
C PRO A 123 2.01 0.35 4.83
N ILE A 124 3.06 -0.37 5.22
CA ILE A 124 3.85 -0.11 6.43
C ILE A 124 5.34 0.00 6.08
N LEU A 125 6.09 0.77 6.88
CA LEU A 125 7.55 0.87 6.76
C LEU A 125 8.21 0.22 7.98
N ILE A 126 8.99 -0.83 7.74
CA ILE A 126 9.80 -1.50 8.75
C ILE A 126 11.22 -0.95 8.63
N GLU A 127 11.68 -0.22 9.63
CA GLU A 127 13.03 0.34 9.70
C GLU A 127 13.83 -0.47 10.71
N ASP A 128 14.91 -1.10 10.24
CA ASP A 128 15.81 -1.89 11.06
C ASP A 128 17.15 -1.13 11.19
N ASP A 129 17.55 -0.86 12.43
CA ASP A 129 18.89 -0.37 12.74
C ASP A 129 19.74 -1.51 13.32
N LEU A 130 20.68 -1.98 12.51
CA LEU A 130 21.56 -3.10 12.84
C LEU A 130 22.54 -2.75 13.97
N LYS A 131 22.86 -1.47 14.18
CA LYS A 131 23.77 -1.03 15.27
C LYS A 131 23.08 -1.06 16.62
N SER A 132 21.87 -0.50 16.71
CA SER A 132 21.10 -0.46 17.96
C SER A 132 20.24 -1.69 18.21
N GLN A 133 20.14 -2.60 17.22
CA GLN A 133 19.24 -3.76 17.23
C GLN A 133 17.78 -3.34 17.49
N THR A 134 17.39 -2.17 16.99
CA THR A 134 16.04 -1.65 17.13
C THR A 134 15.28 -1.79 15.82
N ARG A 135 13.99 -2.15 15.94
CA ARG A 135 13.04 -2.22 14.85
C ARG A 135 11.92 -1.23 15.11
N ASN A 136 11.70 -0.34 14.15
CA ASN A 136 10.58 0.59 14.17
C ASN A 136 9.61 0.25 13.04
N ILE A 137 8.31 0.23 13.35
CA ILE A 137 7.26 -0.04 12.36
C ILE A 137 6.38 1.20 12.27
N ARG A 138 6.40 1.86 11.11
CA ARG A 138 5.54 3.01 10.81
C ARG A 138 4.32 2.57 10.03
N SER A 139 3.13 2.92 10.53
CA SER A 139 1.89 2.75 9.78
C SER A 139 1.79 3.71 8.59
N ALA A 140 0.83 3.46 7.70
CA ALA A 140 0.53 4.35 6.56
C ALA A 140 0.32 5.81 6.99
N LEU A 141 -0.36 6.03 8.13
CA LEU A 141 -0.59 7.38 8.67
C LEU A 141 0.71 8.05 9.12
N SER A 142 1.57 7.32 9.84
CA SER A 142 2.88 7.82 10.28
C SER A 142 3.82 8.09 9.10
N MET A 143 3.76 7.25 8.06
CA MET A 143 4.50 7.46 6.81
C MET A 143 4.05 8.76 6.14
N ASN A 144 2.75 8.98 5.97
CA ASN A 144 2.22 10.22 5.37
C ASN A 144 2.64 11.47 6.16
N GLN A 145 2.62 11.41 7.50
CA GLN A 145 3.11 12.51 8.34
C GLN A 145 4.61 12.75 8.15
N SER A 146 5.41 11.68 8.12
CA SER A 146 6.85 11.75 7.85
C SER A 146 7.15 12.38 6.50
N VAL A 147 6.39 12.03 5.45
CA VAL A 147 6.50 12.64 4.13
C VAL A 147 6.18 14.14 4.20
N LYS A 148 5.16 14.57 4.94
CA LYS A 148 4.81 15.99 5.08
C LYS A 148 5.92 16.80 5.78
N VAL A 149 6.41 16.29 6.92
CA VAL A 149 7.43 16.96 7.73
C VAL A 149 8.77 17.02 7.00
N ASN A 150 9.24 15.89 6.47
CA ASN A 150 10.56 15.79 5.87
C ASN A 150 10.69 16.45 4.48
N ASN A 151 9.58 16.89 3.88
CA ASN A 151 9.57 17.62 2.61
C ASN A 151 9.12 19.08 2.78
N LYS A 152 9.15 19.62 4.01
CA LYS A 152 8.89 21.04 4.29
C LYS A 152 7.56 21.55 3.71
N PHE A 153 6.51 20.72 3.71
CA PHE A 153 5.19 21.15 3.27
C PHE A 153 4.62 22.29 4.14
N SER A 154 5.10 22.45 5.38
CA SER A 154 4.75 23.58 6.25
C SER A 154 5.18 24.95 5.70
N GLU A 155 6.23 24.99 4.88
CA GLU A 155 6.78 26.24 4.33
C GLU A 155 6.03 26.71 3.08
N ASN A 156 5.30 25.81 2.40
CA ASN A 156 4.55 26.10 1.19
C ASN A 156 3.07 25.73 1.36
N ALA A 157 2.25 26.74 1.67
CA ALA A 157 0.82 26.56 1.93
C ALA A 157 0.07 25.94 0.75
N LEU A 158 0.39 26.35 -0.50
CA LEU A 158 -0.25 25.83 -1.70
C LEU A 158 0.08 24.34 -1.88
N ALA A 159 1.36 23.98 -1.82
CA ALA A 159 1.79 22.59 -1.94
C ALA A 159 1.21 21.69 -0.84
N ARG A 160 1.07 22.24 0.38
CA ARG A 160 0.43 21.51 1.50
C ARG A 160 -1.02 21.19 1.23
N ILE A 161 -1.80 22.18 0.78
CA ILE A 161 -3.22 22.01 0.47
C ILE A 161 -3.39 20.99 -0.66
N ILE A 162 -2.59 21.12 -1.73
CA ILE A 162 -2.65 20.19 -2.86
C ILE A 162 -2.24 18.78 -2.43
N ASN A 163 -1.20 18.62 -1.61
CA ASN A 163 -0.83 17.30 -1.10
C ASN A 163 -1.93 16.70 -0.21
N GLU A 164 -2.60 17.50 0.62
CA GLU A 164 -3.72 17.03 1.45
C GLU A 164 -4.92 16.61 0.61
N LEU A 165 -5.22 17.37 -0.45
CA LEU A 165 -6.24 17.03 -1.43
C LEU A 165 -5.92 15.69 -2.09
N VAL A 166 -4.69 15.52 -2.61
CA VAL A 166 -4.21 14.30 -3.26
C VAL A 166 -4.25 13.10 -2.30
N ASP A 167 -3.79 13.26 -1.06
CA ASP A 167 -3.79 12.18 -0.07
C ASP A 167 -5.21 11.72 0.30
N ALA A 168 -6.17 12.66 0.39
CA ALA A 168 -7.54 12.35 0.77
C ALA A 168 -8.37 11.86 -0.43
N GLU A 169 -8.40 12.60 -1.53
CA GLU A 169 -9.26 12.32 -2.68
C GLU A 169 -8.86 11.04 -3.40
N LEU A 170 -7.56 10.81 -3.62
CA LEU A 170 -7.12 9.58 -4.30
C LEU A 170 -7.38 8.35 -3.43
N ALA A 171 -7.13 8.44 -2.13
CA ALA A 171 -7.41 7.34 -1.20
C ALA A 171 -8.92 7.05 -1.11
N ASP A 172 -9.76 8.08 -1.04
CA ASP A 172 -11.21 7.95 -0.99
C ASP A 172 -11.76 7.37 -2.29
N LEU A 173 -11.29 7.85 -3.44
CA LEU A 173 -11.71 7.36 -4.75
C LEU A 173 -11.29 5.91 -4.96
N TRP A 174 -10.07 5.54 -4.54
CA TRP A 174 -9.60 4.16 -4.55
C TRP A 174 -10.51 3.26 -3.71
N ILE A 175 -10.82 3.66 -2.48
CA ILE A 175 -11.72 2.90 -1.60
C ILE A 175 -13.12 2.77 -2.21
N LEU A 176 -13.67 3.85 -2.76
CA LEU A 176 -14.98 3.81 -3.43
C LEU A 176 -14.97 2.90 -4.66
N CYS A 177 -13.90 2.90 -5.46
CA CYS A 177 -13.73 1.99 -6.58
C CYS A 177 -13.71 0.53 -6.12
N LEU A 178 -12.93 0.22 -5.08
CA LEU A 178 -12.85 -1.12 -4.48
C LEU A 178 -14.19 -1.58 -3.91
N LEU A 179 -14.97 -0.66 -3.33
CA LEU A 179 -16.25 -1.00 -2.73
C LEU A 179 -17.36 -1.08 -3.76
N SER A 180 -17.38 -0.26 -4.82
CA SER A 180 -18.52 -0.13 -5.73
C SER A 180 -18.29 -0.83 -7.08
N ASP A 181 -17.23 -0.43 -7.77
CA ASP A 181 -17.02 -0.72 -9.20
C ASP A 181 -16.35 -2.08 -9.38
N LEU A 182 -15.26 -2.31 -8.65
CA LEU A 182 -14.45 -3.51 -8.81
C LEU A 182 -15.21 -4.84 -8.56
N PRO A 183 -16.07 -4.96 -7.52
CA PRO A 183 -16.86 -6.17 -7.30
C PRO A 183 -17.83 -6.46 -8.45
N SER A 184 -18.29 -5.43 -9.15
CA SER A 184 -19.25 -5.53 -10.26
C SER A 184 -18.56 -5.81 -11.59
N SER A 185 -17.38 -5.23 -11.80
CA SER A 185 -16.70 -5.19 -13.10
C SER A 185 -15.75 -6.38 -13.30
N ASN A 186 -14.86 -6.66 -12.36
CA ASN A 186 -13.94 -7.79 -12.46
C ASN A 186 -13.52 -8.35 -11.09
N PRO A 187 -14.33 -9.25 -10.51
CA PRO A 187 -14.07 -9.98 -9.27
C PRO A 187 -12.65 -10.55 -9.11
N LEU A 188 -12.05 -11.04 -10.19
CA LEU A 188 -10.76 -11.73 -10.14
C LEU A 188 -9.58 -10.78 -9.90
N VAL A 189 -9.78 -9.48 -10.10
CA VAL A 189 -8.76 -8.45 -9.83
C VAL A 189 -8.42 -8.37 -8.34
N PHE A 190 -9.34 -8.71 -7.44
CA PHE A 190 -9.04 -8.76 -6.00
C PHE A 190 -7.86 -9.70 -5.67
N ASN A 191 -7.74 -10.83 -6.37
CA ASN A 191 -6.63 -11.77 -6.20
C ASN A 191 -5.29 -11.19 -6.72
N LYS A 192 -5.34 -10.27 -7.68
CA LYS A 192 -4.16 -9.56 -8.19
C LYS A 192 -3.75 -8.44 -7.24
N LEU A 193 -4.72 -7.70 -6.72
CA LEU A 193 -4.49 -6.56 -5.82
C LEU A 193 -4.00 -6.99 -4.44
N PHE A 194 -4.62 -8.01 -3.86
CA PHE A 194 -4.30 -8.47 -2.52
C PHE A 194 -3.54 -9.78 -2.60
N ARG A 195 -2.46 -9.90 -1.80
CA ARG A 195 -1.81 -11.19 -1.62
C ARG A 195 -2.78 -12.14 -0.95
N LEU A 196 -3.18 -13.15 -1.71
CA LEU A 196 -3.89 -14.33 -1.24
C LEU A 196 -2.94 -15.50 -1.48
N ASP A 197 -2.62 -16.26 -0.44
CA ASP A 197 -1.70 -17.40 -0.58
C ASP A 197 -2.31 -18.42 -1.56
N GLU A 198 -1.48 -19.11 -2.34
CA GLU A 198 -1.95 -20.01 -3.41
C GLU A 198 -2.93 -21.07 -2.87
N GLU A 199 -2.68 -21.59 -1.67
CA GLU A 199 -3.56 -22.51 -0.96
C GLU A 199 -4.96 -21.94 -0.71
N ILE A 200 -5.06 -20.64 -0.40
CA ILE A 200 -6.33 -19.92 -0.23
C ILE A 200 -7.01 -19.75 -1.58
N THR A 201 -6.27 -19.40 -2.63
CA THR A 201 -6.83 -19.20 -3.98
C THR A 201 -7.31 -20.50 -4.63
N ASN A 202 -6.69 -21.64 -4.29
CA ASN A 202 -7.07 -22.96 -4.80
C ASN A 202 -8.45 -23.39 -4.29
N SER A 203 -8.85 -22.94 -3.10
CA SER A 203 -10.19 -23.16 -2.56
C SER A 203 -11.09 -21.98 -2.88
N THR A 204 -12.06 -22.18 -3.78
CA THR A 204 -13.04 -21.15 -4.16
C THR A 204 -13.79 -20.59 -2.94
N PHE A 205 -14.10 -21.43 -1.96
CA PHE A 205 -14.78 -21.04 -0.72
C PHE A 205 -13.89 -20.20 0.21
N THR A 206 -12.64 -20.62 0.42
CA THR A 206 -11.69 -19.90 1.28
C THR A 206 -11.33 -18.55 0.66
N ASN A 207 -11.14 -18.52 -0.66
CA ASN A 207 -10.92 -17.29 -1.41
C ASN A 207 -12.08 -16.30 -1.20
N LYS A 208 -13.31 -16.77 -1.40
CA LYS A 208 -14.55 -16.00 -1.21
C LYS A 208 -14.68 -15.39 0.19
N ILE A 209 -14.44 -16.17 1.26
CA ILE A 209 -14.48 -15.66 2.64
C ILE A 209 -13.37 -14.64 2.88
N THR A 210 -12.18 -14.88 2.33
CA THR A 210 -11.04 -13.97 2.52
C THR A 210 -11.30 -12.62 1.86
N ILE A 211 -11.85 -12.61 0.64
CA ILE A 211 -12.27 -11.39 -0.05
C ILE A 211 -13.36 -10.66 0.76
N MET A 212 -14.34 -11.38 1.31
CA MET A 212 -15.37 -10.77 2.16
C MET A 212 -14.77 -10.13 3.43
N SER A 213 -13.76 -10.78 4.03
CA SER A 213 -13.02 -10.22 5.17
C SER A 213 -12.33 -8.91 4.78
N ILE A 214 -11.63 -8.89 3.64
CA ILE A 214 -10.96 -7.69 3.11
C ILE A 214 -11.97 -6.57 2.85
N LEU A 215 -13.10 -6.85 2.21
CA LEU A 215 -14.17 -5.87 1.93
C LEU A 215 -14.78 -5.27 3.20
N ASN A 216 -14.76 -6.00 4.32
CA ASN A 216 -15.20 -5.48 5.62
C ASN A 216 -14.15 -4.59 6.30
N GLU A 217 -12.87 -4.78 5.99
CA GLU A 217 -11.78 -3.96 6.53
C GLU A 217 -11.54 -2.69 5.72
N ILE A 218 -11.68 -2.73 4.38
CA ILE A 218 -11.45 -1.59 3.47
C ILE A 218 -12.09 -0.26 3.96
N PRO A 219 -13.36 -0.21 4.40
CA PRO A 219 -13.97 1.04 4.88
C PRO A 219 -13.24 1.69 6.07
N LYS A 220 -12.47 0.92 6.85
CA LYS A 220 -11.75 1.44 8.02
C LYS A 220 -10.43 2.10 7.64
N TRP A 221 -9.92 1.87 6.44
CA TRP A 221 -8.65 2.41 5.97
C TRP A 221 -8.68 3.93 5.87
N GLY A 222 -7.58 4.56 6.28
CA GLY A 222 -7.38 6.01 6.14
C GLY A 222 -8.47 6.87 6.77
N SER A 223 -9.21 6.38 7.78
CA SER A 223 -10.38 7.05 8.36
C SER A 223 -11.55 7.29 7.38
N PHE A 224 -11.64 6.50 6.30
CA PHE A 224 -12.68 6.62 5.27
C PHE A 224 -14.09 6.53 5.87
N LYS A 225 -14.37 5.50 6.69
CA LYS A 225 -15.67 5.34 7.37
C LYS A 225 -16.04 6.54 8.25
N THR A 226 -15.06 7.24 8.79
CA THR A 226 -15.31 8.45 9.58
C THR A 226 -15.66 9.63 8.69
N ARG A 227 -14.99 9.82 7.55
CA ARG A 227 -15.30 10.86 6.56
C ARG A 227 -16.68 10.64 5.92
N TYR A 228 -17.02 9.40 5.63
CA TYR A 228 -18.26 9.01 4.95
C TYR A 228 -19.20 8.23 5.87
N SER A 229 -19.36 8.66 7.12
CA SER A 229 -20.19 7.96 8.10
C SER A 229 -21.62 7.72 7.60
N TYR A 230 -22.19 8.69 6.86
CA TYR A 230 -23.52 8.61 6.26
C TYR A 230 -23.70 7.42 5.30
N LEU A 231 -22.64 6.95 4.64
CA LEU A 231 -22.68 5.75 3.79
C LEU A 231 -22.84 4.46 4.60
N PHE A 232 -22.52 4.51 5.89
CA PHE A 232 -22.48 3.37 6.80
C PHE A 232 -23.47 3.46 7.98
N ASP A 233 -24.17 4.60 8.13
CA ASP A 233 -25.05 4.90 9.26
C ASP A 233 -26.42 4.19 9.20
N HIS A 234 -26.72 3.57 8.05
CA HIS A 234 -27.97 2.83 7.87
C HIS A 234 -27.84 1.40 8.42
N SER A 235 -28.23 1.21 9.68
CA SER A 235 -28.71 -0.06 10.28
C SER A 235 -28.08 -1.34 9.71
N ARG A 236 -26.75 -1.48 9.79
CA ARG A 236 -25.99 -2.63 9.28
C ARG A 236 -26.03 -3.85 10.22
N THR A 237 -27.18 -4.14 10.83
CA THR A 237 -27.35 -5.27 11.78
C THR A 237 -28.47 -6.24 11.42
N LYS A 238 -29.11 -6.14 10.25
CA LYS A 238 -30.15 -7.11 9.85
C LYS A 238 -29.84 -7.99 8.63
N SER A 239 -28.87 -7.67 7.76
CA SER A 239 -28.59 -8.51 6.57
C SER A 239 -27.50 -9.56 6.74
N LEU A 240 -26.55 -9.38 7.68
CA LEU A 240 -25.44 -10.34 7.85
C LEU A 240 -25.80 -11.58 8.68
N ILE A 241 -26.82 -11.50 9.53
CA ILE A 241 -27.24 -12.64 10.39
C ILE A 241 -28.00 -13.71 9.56
N ASN A 242 -28.54 -13.36 8.38
CA ASN A 242 -29.25 -14.27 7.48
C ASN A 242 -28.44 -14.72 6.25
N MET A 243 -27.14 -14.42 6.19
CA MET A 243 -26.24 -14.78 5.08
C MET A 243 -25.93 -16.28 4.87
N PRO A 244 -25.99 -17.21 5.87
CA PRO A 244 -25.44 -18.55 5.65
C PRO A 244 -26.23 -19.39 4.62
N LEU A 245 -27.47 -19.02 4.27
CA LEU A 245 -28.30 -19.78 3.33
C LEU A 245 -28.21 -19.35 1.86
N ARG A 246 -27.66 -18.16 1.53
CA ARG A 246 -27.49 -17.69 0.13
C ARG A 246 -26.11 -17.97 -0.47
N LEU A 247 -25.15 -18.38 0.36
CA LEU A 247 -23.78 -18.71 -0.05
C LEU A 247 -23.67 -19.99 -0.89
N GLN A 248 -24.76 -20.76 -1.04
CA GLN A 248 -24.76 -22.01 -1.79
C GLN A 248 -25.01 -21.83 -3.30
N SER A 249 -25.46 -20.65 -3.77
CA SER A 249 -25.88 -20.49 -5.18
C SER A 249 -25.43 -19.22 -5.91
N GLU A 250 -25.03 -18.14 -5.23
CA GLU A 250 -24.65 -16.86 -5.88
C GLU A 250 -23.18 -16.48 -5.59
N ASP A 251 -22.56 -15.73 -6.52
CA ASP A 251 -21.20 -15.22 -6.28
C ASP A 251 -21.23 -14.18 -5.15
N ILE A 252 -20.37 -14.32 -4.14
CA ILE A 252 -20.36 -13.41 -2.97
C ILE A 252 -20.13 -11.97 -3.43
N LEU A 253 -19.36 -11.80 -4.49
CA LEU A 253 -19.06 -10.51 -5.07
C LEU A 253 -20.27 -9.93 -5.82
N GLU A 254 -21.09 -10.77 -6.43
CA GLU A 254 -22.38 -10.37 -6.99
C GLU A 254 -23.37 -10.03 -5.88
N VAL A 255 -23.44 -10.81 -4.80
CA VAL A 255 -24.24 -10.47 -3.62
C VAL A 255 -23.75 -9.16 -3.01
N PHE A 256 -22.45 -8.95 -2.85
CA PHE A 256 -21.89 -7.71 -2.33
C PHE A 256 -22.17 -6.53 -3.27
N ALA A 257 -22.00 -6.68 -4.58
CA ALA A 257 -22.34 -5.69 -5.59
C ALA A 257 -23.83 -5.35 -5.60
N ASN A 258 -24.70 -6.33 -5.41
CA ASN A 258 -26.16 -6.16 -5.33
C ASN A 258 -26.62 -5.61 -3.97
N THR A 259 -25.84 -5.86 -2.91
CA THR A 259 -26.09 -5.33 -1.55
C THR A 259 -25.39 -3.98 -1.35
N ASN A 260 -24.52 -3.57 -2.28
CA ASN A 260 -23.88 -2.27 -2.23
C ASN A 260 -24.93 -1.20 -2.33
N ASN A 261 -24.90 -0.33 -1.32
CA ASN A 261 -25.86 0.73 -1.17
C ASN A 261 -25.75 1.65 -2.40
N GLU A 262 -26.88 1.95 -3.06
CA GLU A 262 -26.98 2.96 -4.12
C GLU A 262 -26.26 4.26 -3.73
N SER A 263 -26.23 4.55 -2.43
CA SER A 263 -25.47 5.65 -1.83
C SER A 263 -23.95 5.59 -2.08
N ILE A 264 -23.33 4.40 -1.97
CA ILE A 264 -21.88 4.21 -2.23
C ILE A 264 -21.60 4.43 -3.72
N ARG A 265 -22.42 3.84 -4.60
CA ARG A 265 -22.27 4.02 -6.04
C ARG A 265 -22.48 5.47 -6.47
N LYS A 266 -23.47 6.15 -5.89
CA LYS A 266 -23.69 7.58 -6.12
C LYS A 266 -22.48 8.41 -5.67
N ALA A 267 -21.97 8.16 -4.46
CA ALA A 267 -20.79 8.84 -3.96
C ALA A 267 -19.54 8.59 -4.84
N TYR A 268 -19.36 7.36 -5.34
CA TYR A 268 -18.32 7.02 -6.30
C TYR A 268 -18.46 7.83 -7.59
N ASN A 269 -19.65 7.86 -8.19
CA ASN A 269 -19.90 8.60 -9.44
C ASN A 269 -19.70 10.12 -9.28
N ASP A 270 -20.07 10.67 -8.13
CA ASP A 270 -19.83 12.09 -7.83
C ASP A 270 -18.33 12.37 -7.70
N LYS A 271 -17.60 11.51 -6.98
CA LYS A 271 -16.13 11.60 -6.84
C LYS A 271 -15.37 11.37 -8.14
N LEU A 272 -15.86 10.51 -9.04
CA LEU A 272 -15.28 10.31 -10.37
C LEU A 272 -15.34 11.59 -11.21
N LYS A 273 -16.44 12.33 -11.17
CA LYS A 273 -16.59 13.60 -11.90
C LYS A 273 -15.65 14.67 -11.33
N GLU A 274 -15.57 14.76 -10.00
CA GLU A 274 -14.62 15.66 -9.33
C GLU A 274 -13.17 15.31 -9.71
N PHE A 275 -12.83 14.01 -9.70
CA PHE A 275 -11.51 13.54 -10.07
C PHE A 275 -11.13 13.90 -11.51
N GLU A 276 -12.03 13.79 -12.48
CA GLU A 276 -11.74 14.16 -13.86
C GLU A 276 -11.37 15.65 -14.00
N ILE A 277 -12.01 16.53 -13.23
CA ILE A 277 -11.70 17.97 -13.22
C ILE A 277 -10.39 18.21 -12.48
N ASN A 278 -10.24 17.62 -11.30
CA ASN A 278 -9.07 17.81 -10.44
C ASN A 278 -7.80 17.24 -11.07
N LEU A 279 -7.88 16.13 -11.80
CA LEU A 279 -6.72 15.53 -12.47
C LEU A 279 -6.12 16.49 -13.49
N GLU A 280 -6.94 17.21 -14.24
CA GLU A 280 -6.48 18.23 -15.20
C GLU A 280 -5.72 19.36 -14.49
N LEU A 281 -6.31 19.90 -13.41
CA LEU A 281 -5.68 20.94 -12.59
C LEU A 281 -4.39 20.46 -11.91
N LEU A 282 -4.31 19.19 -11.52
CA LEU A 282 -3.14 18.59 -10.89
C LEU A 282 -2.00 18.38 -11.89
N ILE A 283 -2.32 17.98 -13.12
CA ILE A 283 -1.34 17.86 -14.21
C ILE A 283 -0.74 19.24 -14.48
N ASP A 284 -1.56 20.26 -14.67
CA ASP A 284 -1.11 21.65 -14.87
C ASP A 284 -0.22 22.13 -13.71
N TYR A 285 -0.59 21.80 -12.47
CA TYR A 285 0.19 22.19 -11.30
C TYR A 285 1.59 21.56 -11.25
N ILE A 286 1.73 20.32 -11.72
CA ILE A 286 3.00 19.57 -11.72
C ILE A 286 3.92 20.04 -12.86
N GLU A 287 3.36 20.40 -14.02
CA GLU A 287 4.14 20.85 -15.17
C GLU A 287 4.80 22.23 -14.94
N ASN A 288 4.18 23.08 -14.13
CA ASN A 288 4.66 24.43 -13.87
C ASN A 288 5.75 24.44 -12.77
N GLU A 289 7.03 24.60 -13.12
CA GLU A 289 8.21 24.69 -12.21
C GLU A 289 8.50 23.50 -11.27
N SER A 290 9.77 23.07 -11.23
CA SER A 290 10.23 21.96 -10.38
C SER A 290 10.47 22.38 -8.92
N SER A 291 9.75 21.75 -7.99
CA SER A 291 10.06 21.78 -6.55
C SER A 291 10.00 20.36 -6.00
N ASP A 292 10.73 20.10 -4.92
CA ASP A 292 10.71 18.77 -4.27
C ASP A 292 9.29 18.41 -3.81
N GLN A 293 8.50 19.36 -3.31
CA GLN A 293 7.11 19.11 -2.91
C GLN A 293 6.24 18.69 -4.11
N LYS A 294 6.39 19.36 -5.26
CA LYS A 294 5.70 18.99 -6.50
C LYS A 294 6.13 17.61 -6.98
N LYS A 295 7.42 17.28 -6.86
CA LYS A 295 7.92 15.94 -7.21
C LYS A 295 7.26 14.86 -6.35
N ILE A 296 7.10 15.09 -5.05
CA ILE A 296 6.38 14.15 -4.17
C ILE A 296 4.92 13.97 -4.60
N ILE A 297 4.23 15.06 -4.95
CA ILE A 297 2.84 15.01 -5.43
C ILE A 297 2.74 14.27 -6.77
N GLU A 298 3.66 14.54 -7.70
CA GLU A 298 3.77 13.85 -8.99
C GLU A 298 3.92 12.34 -8.78
N LEU A 299 4.83 11.90 -7.90
CA LEU A 299 5.05 10.46 -7.66
C LEU A 299 3.81 9.77 -7.07
N LYS A 300 3.00 10.46 -6.27
CA LYS A 300 1.72 9.93 -5.77
C LYS A 300 0.72 9.76 -6.91
N LEU A 301 0.59 10.75 -7.79
CA LEU A 301 -0.31 10.67 -8.94
C LEU A 301 0.13 9.63 -9.96
N VAL A 302 1.42 9.54 -10.26
CA VAL A 302 2.00 8.51 -11.12
C VAL A 302 1.65 7.12 -10.59
N GLY A 303 1.84 6.91 -9.28
CA GLY A 303 1.47 5.65 -8.63
C GLY A 303 -0.03 5.36 -8.75
N PHE A 304 -0.88 6.38 -8.62
CA PHE A 304 -2.32 6.22 -8.78
C PHE A 304 -2.73 5.84 -10.21
N VAL A 305 -2.27 6.59 -11.20
CA VAL A 305 -2.63 6.40 -12.61
C VAL A 305 -2.17 5.05 -13.13
N ILE A 306 -0.94 4.62 -12.78
CA ILE A 306 -0.42 3.35 -13.28
C ILE A 306 -1.18 2.16 -12.73
N ILE A 307 -1.60 2.19 -11.47
CA ILE A 307 -2.40 1.08 -10.91
C ILE A 307 -3.76 1.00 -11.59
N ILE A 308 -4.39 2.13 -11.87
CA ILE A 308 -5.67 2.15 -12.59
C ILE A 308 -5.51 1.60 -14.00
N ASP A 309 -4.51 2.08 -14.74
CA ASP A 309 -4.26 1.68 -16.14
C ASP A 309 -3.86 0.21 -16.26
N SER A 310 -3.05 -0.30 -15.32
CA SER A 310 -2.50 -1.65 -15.41
C SER A 310 -3.34 -2.75 -14.77
N LEU A 311 -4.12 -2.44 -13.72
CA LEU A 311 -4.82 -3.45 -12.91
C LEU A 311 -6.34 -3.29 -12.88
N LEU A 312 -6.88 -2.11 -13.20
CA LEU A 312 -8.32 -1.84 -13.13
C LEU A 312 -8.95 -1.73 -14.51
N ASP A 313 -8.50 -2.55 -15.45
CA ASP A 313 -9.12 -2.67 -16.76
C ASP A 313 -10.62 -2.95 -16.60
N ASN A 314 -11.45 -2.22 -17.35
CA ASN A 314 -12.92 -2.29 -17.33
C ASN A 314 -13.63 -1.60 -16.14
N THR A 315 -12.95 -0.76 -15.36
CA THR A 315 -13.61 0.12 -14.37
C THR A 315 -13.98 1.48 -14.97
N GLU A 316 -14.98 2.16 -14.38
CA GLU A 316 -15.32 3.55 -14.73
C GLU A 316 -14.14 4.49 -14.43
N LEU A 317 -13.35 4.20 -13.39
CA LEU A 317 -12.13 4.94 -13.07
C LEU A 317 -11.08 4.82 -14.18
N HIS A 318 -10.88 3.62 -14.72
CA HIS A 318 -10.04 3.43 -15.90
C HIS A 318 -10.61 4.18 -17.12
N ALA A 319 -11.93 4.16 -17.32
CA ALA A 319 -12.55 4.87 -18.43
C ALA A 319 -12.27 6.39 -18.39
N VAL A 320 -12.15 6.99 -17.19
CA VAL A 320 -11.77 8.40 -17.04
C VAL A 320 -10.33 8.64 -17.53
N ILE A 321 -9.35 7.85 -17.06
CA ILE A 321 -7.93 8.07 -17.44
C ILE A 321 -7.63 7.68 -18.90
N SER A 322 -8.43 6.80 -19.51
CA SER A 322 -8.29 6.44 -20.93
C SER A 322 -8.85 7.47 -21.89
N LYS A 323 -9.52 8.53 -21.40
CA LYS A 323 -9.95 9.64 -22.24
C LYS A 323 -8.75 10.25 -22.93
N GLY A 324 -8.90 10.60 -24.22
CA GLY A 324 -7.80 11.09 -25.05
C GLY A 324 -7.02 12.26 -24.45
N LYS A 325 -7.69 13.11 -23.65
CA LYS A 325 -7.06 14.25 -22.97
C LYS A 325 -5.98 13.87 -21.94
N PHE A 326 -6.01 12.66 -21.38
CA PHE A 326 -5.03 12.19 -20.41
C PHE A 326 -4.01 11.20 -20.98
N SER A 327 -4.14 10.81 -22.26
CA SER A 327 -3.28 9.79 -22.87
C SER A 327 -1.79 10.16 -22.86
N SER A 328 -1.47 11.45 -23.03
CA SER A 328 -0.09 11.96 -22.90
C SER A 328 0.45 11.78 -21.48
N PHE A 329 -0.36 12.09 -20.48
CA PHE A 329 0.01 11.98 -19.07
C PHE A 329 0.20 10.51 -18.64
N VAL A 330 -0.65 9.59 -19.11
CA VAL A 330 -0.47 8.15 -18.85
C VAL A 330 0.88 7.66 -19.39
N LYS A 331 1.26 8.05 -20.61
CA LYS A 331 2.58 7.72 -21.19
C LYS A 331 3.71 8.31 -20.35
N LEU A 332 3.58 9.57 -19.94
CA LEU A 332 4.55 10.23 -19.07
C LEU A 332 4.72 9.47 -17.73
N CYS A 333 3.64 8.94 -17.15
CA CYS A 333 3.71 8.16 -15.93
C CYS A 333 4.60 6.91 -16.10
N TYR A 334 4.46 6.17 -17.20
CA TYR A 334 5.30 5.01 -17.49
C TYR A 334 6.77 5.40 -17.76
N GLU A 335 7.01 6.56 -18.36
CA GLU A 335 8.37 7.10 -18.50
C GLU A 335 8.99 7.47 -17.14
N ILE A 336 8.21 8.04 -16.23
CA ILE A 336 8.65 8.37 -14.86
C ILE A 336 8.99 7.10 -14.09
N ILE A 337 8.14 6.08 -14.12
CA ILE A 337 8.46 4.79 -13.49
C ILE A 337 9.67 4.15 -14.14
N GLY A 338 9.85 4.24 -15.46
CA GLY A 338 11.04 3.72 -16.12
C GLY A 338 12.35 4.32 -15.60
N LYS A 339 12.33 5.57 -15.10
CA LYS A 339 13.51 6.24 -14.52
C LYS A 339 13.87 5.73 -13.11
N TYR A 340 12.92 5.15 -12.40
CA TYR A 340 13.11 4.54 -11.08
C TYR A 340 13.19 3.01 -11.23
#